data_AF-A0A7V4PQI9-F1
#
_entry.id   AF-A0A7V4PQI9-F1
#
_cell.length_a   1.000
_cell.length_b   1.000
_cell.length_c   1.000
_cell.angle_alpha   90.00
_cell.angle_beta   90.00
_cell.angle_gamma   90.00
#
_symmetry.space_group_name_H-M   'P 1'
#
loop_
_entity.id
_entity.type
_entity.pdbx_description
1 polymer ?
#
loop_
_entity_poly.entity_id
_entity_poly.type
_entity_poly.pdbx_seq_one_letter_code
_entity_poly.pdbx_strand_id
1 'polypeptide(L)'
;MNRLRLKAEGFTLIELLVVIAIIGILAAIAIPQFAAYRRRGYDSDVKSNVKNASTTQEAYFTDKNTYTSALSDLTARGFKQSATVNITPTGAQTTFIINGGASAGCSSNTGLWSFASSTGTLTGTACG
;
A
#
# COMPACT_ATOMS: atom_id res chain seq x y z
N MET A 1 -24.14 -45.37 42.43
CA MET A 1 -23.91 -44.24 41.50
C MET A 1 -22.49 -44.33 40.95
N ASN A 2 -22.28 -45.07 39.86
CA ASN A 2 -20.95 -45.17 39.24
C ASN A 2 -20.68 -43.92 38.41
N ARG A 3 -19.72 -43.10 38.85
CA ARG A 3 -19.22 -41.96 38.07
C ARG A 3 -18.28 -42.50 36.98
N LEU A 4 -18.72 -42.43 35.73
CA LEU A 4 -17.87 -42.66 34.57
C LEU A 4 -16.78 -41.56 34.55
N ARG A 5 -15.55 -41.92 34.97
CA ARG A 5 -14.37 -41.07 34.76
C ARG A 5 -14.05 -41.09 33.27
N LEU A 6 -14.32 -39.97 32.58
CA LEU A 6 -13.74 -39.70 31.28
C LEU A 6 -12.21 -39.60 31.45
N LYS A 7 -11.49 -40.52 30.81
CA LYS A 7 -10.03 -40.57 30.83
C LYS A 7 -9.55 -39.37 30.01
N ALA A 8 -8.80 -38.47 30.65
CA ALA A 8 -8.15 -37.38 29.93
C ALA A 8 -7.01 -38.00 29.10
N GLU A 9 -7.25 -38.16 27.80
CA GLU A 9 -6.22 -38.54 26.82
C GLU A 9 -5.25 -37.36 26.71
N GLY A 10 -3.97 -37.60 27.03
CA GLY A 10 -2.90 -36.61 26.88
C GLY A 10 -2.38 -36.59 25.45
N PHE A 11 -2.07 -35.40 24.94
CA PHE A 11 -1.46 -35.22 23.61
C PHE A 11 -0.07 -35.88 23.56
N THR A 12 0.25 -36.62 22.50
CA THR A 12 1.58 -37.23 22.36
C THR A 12 2.60 -36.22 21.83
N LEU A 13 3.87 -36.39 22.24
CA LEU A 13 4.97 -35.55 21.73
C LEU A 13 5.16 -35.71 20.21
N ILE A 14 4.90 -36.89 19.67
CA ILE A 14 5.03 -37.16 18.24
C ILE A 14 3.93 -36.47 17.43
N GLU A 15 2.70 -36.38 17.94
CA GLU A 15 1.62 -35.63 17.30
C GLU A 15 1.97 -34.15 17.20
N LEU A 16 2.50 -33.55 18.27
CA LEU A 16 2.95 -32.16 18.21
C LEU A 16 4.11 -31.96 17.24
N LEU A 17 5.04 -32.92 17.15
CA LEU A 17 6.19 -32.85 16.24
C LEU A 17 5.76 -32.85 14.76
N VAL A 18 4.83 -33.72 14.38
CA VAL A 18 4.32 -33.75 12.99
C VAL A 18 3.56 -32.48 12.65
N VAL A 19 2.78 -31.93 13.59
CA VAL A 19 2.01 -30.68 13.37
C VAL A 19 2.95 -29.50 13.12
N ILE A 20 3.99 -29.32 13.94
CA ILE A 20 4.94 -28.22 13.72
C ILE A 20 5.74 -28.40 12.43
N ALA A 21 6.03 -29.64 12.02
CA ALA A 21 6.69 -29.92 10.75
C ALA A 21 5.83 -29.47 9.56
N ILE A 22 4.52 -29.78 9.56
CA ILE A 22 3.59 -29.35 8.52
C ILE A 22 3.44 -27.83 8.51
N ILE A 23 3.26 -27.19 9.67
CA ILE A 23 3.16 -25.72 9.77
C ILE A 23 4.45 -25.06 9.28
N GLY A 24 5.62 -25.64 9.57
CA GLY A 24 6.92 -25.16 9.07
C GLY A 24 7.00 -25.15 7.54
N ILE A 25 6.56 -26.22 6.88
CA ILE A 25 6.55 -26.31 5.41
C ILE A 25 5.59 -25.27 4.81
N LEU A 26 4.39 -25.14 5.37
CA LEU A 26 3.41 -24.16 4.90
C LEU A 26 3.90 -22.73 5.09
N ALA A 27 4.50 -22.42 6.25
CA ALA A 27 5.05 -21.09 6.55
C ALA A 27 6.19 -20.70 5.61
N ALA A 28 7.07 -21.64 5.26
CA ALA A 28 8.19 -21.39 4.34
C ALA A 28 7.72 -20.89 2.96
N ILE A 29 6.59 -21.39 2.46
CA ILE A 29 6.01 -20.97 1.17
C ILE A 29 5.15 -19.71 1.35
N ALA A 30 4.35 -19.65 2.41
CA ALA A 30 3.37 -18.58 2.61
C ALA A 30 4.00 -17.22 2.91
N ILE A 31 5.06 -17.17 3.71
CA ILE A 31 5.71 -15.91 4.13
C ILE A 31 6.23 -15.08 2.94
N PRO A 32 7.06 -15.61 2.03
CA PRO A 32 7.55 -14.81 0.90
C PRO A 32 6.41 -14.40 -0.06
N GLN A 33 5.42 -15.28 -0.28
CA GLN A 33 4.27 -14.96 -1.13
C GLN A 33 3.43 -13.82 -0.52
N PHE A 34 3.17 -13.87 0.78
CA PHE A 34 2.40 -12.83 1.48
C PHE A 34 3.13 -11.49 1.49
N ALA A 35 4.45 -11.49 1.67
CA ALA A 35 5.27 -10.28 1.57
C ALA A 35 5.15 -9.65 0.17
N ALA A 36 5.26 -10.44 -0.90
CA ALA A 36 5.09 -9.96 -2.27
C ALA A 36 3.67 -9.43 -2.53
N TYR A 37 2.63 -10.08 -1.99
CA TYR A 37 1.25 -9.60 -2.11
C TYR A 37 1.06 -8.23 -1.45
N ARG A 38 1.62 -8.04 -0.24
CA ARG A 38 1.57 -6.74 0.45
C ARG A 38 2.28 -5.64 -0.33
N ARG A 39 3.44 -5.92 -0.93
CA ARG A 39 4.18 -4.97 -1.78
C ARG A 39 3.35 -4.47 -2.97
N ARG A 40 2.65 -5.39 -3.65
CA ARG A 40 1.71 -5.04 -4.72
C ARG A 40 0.54 -4.19 -4.21
N GLY A 41 0.07 -4.46 -2.99
CA GLY A 41 -0.92 -3.65 -2.30
C GLY A 41 -0.46 -2.21 -2.10
N TYR A 42 0.76 -2.01 -1.59
CA TYR A 42 1.34 -0.67 -1.45
C TYR A 42 1.47 0.05 -2.79
N ASP A 43 1.94 -0.63 -3.84
CA ASP A 43 2.00 -0.03 -5.19
C ASP A 43 0.62 0.41 -5.68
N SER A 44 -0.40 -0.43 -5.53
CA SER A 44 -1.76 -0.09 -5.95
C SER A 44 -2.31 1.10 -5.16
N ASP A 45 -2.00 1.17 -3.87
CA ASP A 45 -2.41 2.28 -3.00
C ASP A 45 -1.75 3.59 -3.44
N VAL A 46 -0.43 3.59 -3.66
CA VAL A 46 0.29 4.78 -4.16
C VAL A 46 -0.28 5.24 -5.50
N LYS A 47 -0.46 4.34 -6.47
CA LYS A 47 -1.02 4.69 -7.79
C LYS A 47 -2.41 5.31 -7.69
N SER A 48 -3.27 4.75 -6.85
CA SER A 48 -4.62 5.28 -6.61
C SER A 48 -4.57 6.68 -6.02
N ASN A 49 -3.73 6.90 -5.00
CA ASN A 49 -3.57 8.21 -4.36
C ASN A 49 -3.03 9.25 -5.34
N VAL A 50 -2.02 8.89 -6.15
CA VAL A 50 -1.48 9.77 -7.20
C VAL A 50 -2.56 10.16 -8.20
N LYS A 51 -3.39 9.20 -8.64
CA LYS A 51 -4.49 9.48 -9.56
C LYS A 51 -5.56 10.38 -8.95
N ASN A 52 -5.95 10.14 -7.69
CA ASN A 52 -6.93 10.96 -6.98
C ASN A 52 -6.41 12.39 -6.76
N ALA A 53 -5.13 12.54 -6.42
CA ALA A 53 -4.47 13.85 -6.31
C ALA A 53 -4.42 14.58 -7.66
N SER A 54 -4.17 13.87 -8.77
CA SER A 54 -4.26 14.43 -10.12
C SER A 54 -5.67 14.94 -10.44
N THR A 55 -6.72 14.18 -10.14
CA THR A 55 -8.10 14.67 -10.33
C THR A 55 -8.38 15.91 -9.49
N THR A 56 -7.83 15.96 -8.28
CA THR A 56 -7.99 17.13 -7.39
C THR A 56 -7.21 18.35 -7.89
N GLN A 57 -6.07 18.16 -8.56
CA GLN A 57 -5.34 19.25 -9.25
C GLN A 57 -6.16 19.87 -10.37
N GLU A 58 -6.83 19.05 -11.19
CA GLU A 58 -7.72 19.55 -12.26
C GLU A 58 -8.89 20.37 -11.68
N ALA A 59 -9.46 19.90 -10.57
CA ALA A 59 -10.47 20.65 -9.84
C ALA A 59 -9.91 21.98 -9.28
N TYR A 60 -8.68 21.98 -8.76
CA TYR A 60 -8.01 23.19 -8.29
C TYR A 60 -7.78 24.20 -9.42
N PHE A 61 -7.37 23.74 -10.60
CA PHE A 61 -7.17 24.59 -11.77
C PHE A 61 -8.46 25.27 -12.22
N THR A 62 -9.60 24.55 -12.19
CA THR A 62 -10.91 25.11 -12.54
C THR A 62 -11.27 26.34 -11.71
N ASP A 63 -10.83 26.39 -10.44
CA ASP A 63 -11.13 27.51 -9.53
C ASP A 63 -10.07 28.61 -9.53
N LYS A 64 -8.80 28.26 -9.77
CA LYS A 64 -7.64 29.13 -9.52
C LYS A 64 -6.84 29.46 -10.77
N ASN A 65 -7.15 28.85 -11.92
CA ASN A 65 -6.41 29.00 -13.18
C ASN A 65 -4.89 28.76 -13.04
N THR A 66 -4.51 27.91 -12.09
CA THR A 66 -3.12 27.49 -11.84
C THR A 66 -3.13 26.17 -11.09
N TYR A 67 -2.06 25.39 -11.15
CA TYR A 67 -1.90 24.19 -10.32
C TYR A 67 -1.10 24.52 -9.07
N THR A 68 -1.42 23.85 -7.96
CA THR A 68 -0.76 24.10 -6.67
C THR A 68 0.37 23.13 -6.38
N SER A 69 1.38 23.58 -5.64
CA SER A 69 2.42 22.70 -5.05
C SER A 69 2.14 22.38 -3.58
N ALA A 70 1.09 22.95 -3.00
CA ALA A 70 0.74 22.72 -1.61
C ALA A 70 -0.26 21.57 -1.48
N LEU A 71 0.13 20.52 -0.75
CA LEU A 71 -0.77 19.40 -0.46
C LEU A 71 -2.02 19.85 0.32
N SER A 72 -1.90 20.88 1.16
CA SER A 72 -3.02 21.46 1.91
C SER A 72 -4.15 21.90 1.01
N ASP A 73 -3.84 22.49 -0.15
CA ASP A 73 -4.85 22.98 -1.09
C ASP A 73 -5.64 21.83 -1.73
N LEU A 74 -4.99 20.69 -1.97
CA LEU A 74 -5.65 19.47 -2.44
C LEU A 74 -6.53 18.90 -1.33
N THR A 75 -6.03 18.83 -0.09
CA THR A 75 -6.81 18.28 1.03
C THR A 75 -8.02 19.13 1.39
N ALA A 76 -7.93 20.46 1.22
CA ALA A 76 -9.05 21.38 1.38
C ALA A 76 -10.15 21.14 0.33
N ARG A 77 -9.77 20.58 -0.83
CA ARG A 77 -10.69 20.17 -1.92
C ARG A 77 -11.12 18.70 -1.84
N GLY A 78 -10.90 18.05 -0.70
CA GLY A 78 -11.40 16.70 -0.44
C GLY A 78 -10.42 15.58 -0.80
N PHE A 79 -9.19 15.89 -1.24
CA PHE A 79 -8.15 14.86 -1.34
C PHE A 79 -7.87 14.26 0.05
N LYS A 80 -7.95 12.94 0.16
CA LYS A 80 -7.61 12.20 1.38
C LYS A 80 -6.47 11.25 1.05
N GLN A 81 -5.31 11.53 1.65
CA GLN A 81 -4.14 10.69 1.51
C GLN A 81 -4.30 9.42 2.36
N SER A 82 -3.97 8.27 1.78
CA SER A 82 -3.81 7.02 2.53
C SER A 82 -2.68 7.13 3.55
N ALA A 83 -2.84 6.52 4.72
CA ALA A 83 -1.83 6.54 5.79
C ALA A 83 -0.49 5.93 5.38
N THR A 84 -0.50 5.05 4.37
CA THR A 84 0.67 4.32 3.87
C THR A 84 1.33 4.95 2.64
N VAL A 85 0.90 6.15 2.24
CA VAL A 85 1.39 6.84 1.06
C VAL A 85 1.81 8.25 1.45
N ASN A 86 2.89 8.75 0.85
CA ASN A 86 3.28 10.15 0.87
C ASN A 86 3.04 10.76 -0.52
N ILE A 87 2.35 11.91 -0.59
CA ILE A 87 2.10 12.62 -1.84
C ILE A 87 2.78 13.98 -1.81
N THR A 88 3.50 14.28 -2.89
CA THR A 88 4.19 15.56 -3.10
C THR A 88 3.72 16.14 -4.43
N PRO A 89 2.77 17.08 -4.43
CA PRO A 89 2.36 17.79 -5.63
C PRO A 89 3.40 18.85 -6.02
N THR A 90 3.61 19.02 -7.31
CA THR A 90 4.36 20.14 -7.91
C THR A 90 3.49 20.73 -9.01
N GLY A 91 2.98 21.93 -8.78
CA GLY A 91 2.11 22.65 -9.70
C GLY A 91 2.81 23.84 -10.36
N ALA A 92 2.48 24.08 -11.61
CA ALA A 92 2.84 25.27 -12.39
C ALA A 92 1.59 25.87 -13.05
N GLN A 93 1.75 26.93 -13.86
CA GLN A 93 0.61 27.58 -14.51
C GLN A 93 -0.18 26.67 -15.46
N THR A 94 0.48 25.75 -16.17
CA THR A 94 -0.15 24.93 -17.22
C THR A 94 0.08 23.44 -17.05
N THR A 95 0.96 23.05 -16.14
CA THR A 95 1.33 21.65 -15.91
C THR A 95 1.46 21.35 -14.43
N PHE A 96 1.36 20.08 -14.08
CA PHE A 96 1.66 19.59 -12.75
C PHE A 96 2.28 18.20 -12.79
N ILE A 97 2.98 17.87 -11.71
CA ILE A 97 3.51 16.55 -11.42
C ILE A 97 3.01 16.15 -10.03
N ILE A 98 2.47 14.94 -9.90
CA ILE A 98 2.16 14.34 -8.61
C ILE A 98 3.14 13.21 -8.38
N ASN A 99 4.01 13.35 -7.38
CA ASN A 99 4.86 12.26 -6.93
C ASN A 99 4.23 11.59 -5.72
N GLY A 100 4.19 10.26 -5.73
CA GLY A 100 3.72 9.43 -4.64
C GLY A 100 4.73 8.36 -4.28
N GLY A 101 4.84 8.06 -2.99
CA GLY A 101 5.71 7.00 -2.50
C GLY A 101 5.07 6.21 -1.37
N ALA A 102 5.27 4.91 -1.34
CA ALA A 102 4.88 4.09 -0.19
C ALA A 102 5.70 4.50 1.04
N SER A 103 5.05 4.70 2.19
CA SER A 103 5.73 5.09 3.44
C SER A 103 6.29 3.90 4.22
N ALA A 104 5.92 2.66 3.85
CA ALA A 104 6.40 1.45 4.47
C ALA A 104 6.32 0.24 3.52
N GLY A 105 7.13 -0.79 3.79
CA GLY A 105 7.03 -2.10 3.14
C GLY A 105 7.68 -2.22 1.77
N CYS A 106 8.28 -1.14 1.26
CA CYS A 106 9.08 -1.11 0.04
C CYS A 106 10.54 -0.85 0.36
N SER A 107 11.44 -1.42 -0.44
CA SER A 107 12.87 -1.11 -0.38
C SER A 107 13.15 0.34 -0.77
N SER A 108 14.30 0.87 -0.34
CA SER A 108 14.74 2.21 -0.72
C SER A 108 14.67 2.43 -2.24
N ASN A 109 14.15 3.59 -2.65
CA ASN A 109 13.95 3.95 -4.07
C ASN A 109 12.97 3.06 -4.86
N THR A 110 12.08 2.33 -4.17
CA THR A 110 11.00 1.55 -4.79
C THR A 110 9.63 1.97 -4.26
N GLY A 111 8.54 1.57 -4.92
CA GLY A 111 7.18 2.00 -4.56
C GLY A 111 6.95 3.48 -4.84
N LEU A 112 7.67 4.04 -5.80
CA LEU A 112 7.63 5.44 -6.20
C LEU A 112 6.89 5.56 -7.53
N TRP A 113 5.88 6.42 -7.59
CA TRP A 113 5.06 6.65 -8.77
C TRP A 113 4.86 8.14 -9.01
N SER A 114 4.96 8.56 -10.26
CA SER A 114 4.84 9.95 -10.69
C SER A 114 3.81 10.04 -11.81
N PHE A 115 2.88 10.98 -11.69
CA PHE A 115 1.99 11.36 -12.77
C PHE A 115 2.35 12.75 -13.26
N ALA A 116 2.62 12.88 -14.56
CA ALA A 116 2.88 14.17 -15.20
C ALA A 116 1.71 14.55 -16.12
N SER A 117 1.15 15.74 -15.93
CA SER A 117 0.00 16.19 -16.75
C SER A 117 0.37 16.46 -18.21
N SER A 118 1.64 16.76 -18.49
CA SER A 118 2.14 16.99 -19.86
C SER A 118 2.12 15.75 -20.74
N THR A 119 2.28 14.55 -20.14
CA THR A 119 2.28 13.27 -20.86
C THR A 119 1.06 12.41 -20.55
N GLY A 120 0.26 12.79 -19.54
CA GLY A 120 -0.89 12.03 -19.06
C GLY A 120 -0.53 10.63 -18.55
N THR A 121 0.75 10.37 -18.27
CA THR A 121 1.26 9.02 -18.00
C THR A 121 1.69 8.88 -16.54
N LEU A 122 1.39 7.72 -15.97
CA LEU A 122 1.86 7.30 -14.65
C LEU A 122 3.12 6.44 -14.82
N THR A 123 4.26 6.93 -14.35
CA THR A 123 5.56 6.25 -14.43
C THR A 123 6.09 5.98 -13.04
N GLY A 124 6.93 4.96 -12.85
CA GLY A 124 7.42 4.65 -11.51
C GLY A 124 8.18 3.34 -11.41
N THR A 125 8.69 3.09 -10.21
CA THR A 125 9.39 1.87 -9.84
C THR A 125 8.53 1.12 -8.85
N ALA A 126 8.10 -0.09 -9.22
CA ALA A 126 7.30 -0.96 -8.35
C ALA A 126 8.04 -1.31 -7.05
N CYS A 127 7.28 -1.60 -6.01
CA CYS A 127 7.74 -1.94 -4.67
C CYS A 127 8.56 -3.25 -4.67
N GLY A 128 9.84 -3.15 -4.27
CA GLY A 128 10.82 -4.23 -4.27
C GLY A 128 11.18 -4.74 -2.88
#